data_AF-A0A519LDC9-F1
#
_entry.id   AF-A0A519LDC9-F1
#
_cell.length_a   1.000
_cell.length_b   1.000
_cell.length_c   1.000
_cell.angle_alpha   90.00
_cell.angle_beta   90.00
_cell.angle_gamma   90.00
#
_symmetry.space_group_name_H-M   'P 1'
#
loop_
_entity.id
_entity.type
_entity.pdbx_description
1 polymer ?
#
loop_
_entity_poly.entity_id
_entity_poly.type
_entity_poly.pdbx_seq_one_letter_code
_entity_poly.pdbx_strand_id
1 'polypeptide(L)'
;MPPKTLPGLKRSLYAPVVLIFARQLADANARLGSNYWSSGGGRNVGMHVLQAQGRACVVLLEIMNRRPAVRRPLVETVGALDRLIDAQRADAADEDGYGLGTLHELRRDLAELALREGGSRN
;
A
#
# COMPACT_ATOMS: atom_id res chain seq x y z
N MET A 1 -2.03 -1.25 -17.73
CA MET A 1 -3.46 -1.50 -17.47
C MET A 1 -3.60 -1.97 -16.03
N PRO A 2 -4.44 -1.34 -15.18
CA PRO A 2 -4.78 -1.94 -13.89
C PRO A 2 -5.47 -3.29 -14.14
N PRO A 3 -5.19 -4.33 -13.34
CA PRO A 3 -5.75 -5.66 -13.56
C PRO A 3 -7.28 -5.60 -13.52
N LYS A 4 -7.97 -6.10 -14.56
CA LYS A 4 -9.43 -6.03 -14.74
C LYS A 4 -10.24 -6.64 -13.57
N THR A 5 -9.60 -7.44 -12.72
CA THR A 5 -10.14 -8.00 -11.47
C THR A 5 -8.98 -8.36 -10.54
N LEU A 6 -9.12 -8.14 -9.23
CA LEU A 6 -8.27 -8.77 -8.20
C LEU A 6 -8.94 -10.07 -7.76
N PRO A 7 -8.42 -11.26 -8.10
CA PRO A 7 -9.03 -12.52 -7.72
C PRO A 7 -9.17 -12.62 -6.19
N GLY A 8 -10.30 -13.12 -5.69
CA GLY A 8 -10.57 -13.24 -4.25
C GLY A 8 -11.09 -11.97 -3.57
N LEU A 9 -10.96 -10.79 -4.19
CA LEU A 9 -11.54 -9.55 -3.66
C LEU A 9 -13.00 -9.40 -4.07
N LYS A 10 -13.86 -8.98 -3.13
CA LYS A 10 -15.26 -8.61 -3.46
C LYS A 10 -15.26 -7.49 -4.49
N ARG A 11 -16.11 -7.59 -5.53
CA ARG A 11 -16.21 -6.60 -6.61
C ARG A 11 -16.46 -5.17 -6.09
N SER A 12 -17.23 -5.03 -5.01
CA SER A 12 -17.51 -3.74 -4.36
C SER A 12 -16.27 -3.09 -3.72
N LEU A 13 -15.24 -3.87 -3.39
CA LEU A 13 -14.00 -3.39 -2.76
C LEU A 13 -12.91 -3.07 -3.80
N TYR A 14 -13.07 -3.48 -5.05
CA TYR A 14 -12.07 -3.26 -6.10
C TYR A 14 -11.76 -1.78 -6.33
N ALA A 15 -12.79 -0.96 -6.60
CA ALA A 15 -12.58 0.47 -6.86
C ALA A 15 -11.97 1.22 -5.65
N PRO A 16 -12.44 1.01 -4.40
CA PRO A 16 -11.78 1.58 -3.22
C PRO A 16 -10.31 1.21 -3.08
N VAL A 17 -9.95 -0.07 -3.29
CA VAL A 17 -8.54 -0.52 -3.23
C VAL A 17 -7.70 0.17 -4.30
N VAL A 18 -8.20 0.23 -5.55
CA VAL A 18 -7.50 0.92 -6.64
C VAL A 18 -7.28 2.41 -6.30
N LEU A 19 -8.29 3.08 -5.74
CA LEU A 19 -8.19 4.49 -5.37
C LEU A 19 -7.14 4.74 -4.27
N ILE A 20 -7.06 3.86 -3.27
CA ILE A 20 -6.04 3.95 -2.20
C ILE A 20 -4.62 3.94 -2.81
N PHE A 21 -4.34 2.95 -3.66
CA PHE A 21 -3.02 2.83 -4.28
C PHE A 21 -2.73 3.93 -5.31
N ALA A 22 -3.74 4.37 -6.06
CA ALA A 22 -3.61 5.46 -7.03
C ALA A 22 -3.31 6.80 -6.34
N ARG A 23 -3.92 7.08 -5.18
CA ARG A 23 -3.63 8.28 -4.39
C ARG A 23 -2.16 8.33 -3.97
N GLN A 24 -1.63 7.22 -3.45
CA GLN A 24 -0.23 7.16 -3.02
C GLN A 24 0.75 7.30 -4.21
N LEU A 25 0.41 6.72 -5.36
CA LEU A 25 1.21 6.90 -6.58
C LEU A 25 1.18 8.35 -7.07
N ALA A 26 0.02 9.02 -7.01
CA ALA A 26 -0.09 10.42 -7.37
C ALA A 26 0.72 11.33 -6.43
N ASP A 27 0.69 11.07 -5.12
CA ASP A 27 1.50 11.77 -4.14
C ASP A 27 3.01 11.56 -4.39
N ALA A 28 3.44 10.32 -4.62
CA ALA A 28 4.83 10.01 -4.99
C ALA A 28 5.29 10.81 -6.22
N ASN A 29 4.48 10.83 -7.28
CA ASN A 29 4.78 11.56 -8.51
C ASN A 29 4.84 13.08 -8.29
N ALA A 30 3.93 13.63 -7.49
CA ALA A 30 3.93 15.06 -7.15
C ALA A 30 5.21 15.45 -6.40
N ARG A 31 5.71 14.59 -5.51
CA ARG A 31 6.97 14.80 -4.79
C ARG A 31 8.19 14.67 -5.67
N LEU A 32 8.23 13.67 -6.54
CA LEU A 32 9.31 13.46 -7.51
C LEU A 32 9.43 14.62 -8.51
N GLY A 33 8.32 15.26 -8.87
CA GLY A 33 8.29 16.40 -9.77
C GLY A 33 8.69 17.74 -9.13
N SER A 34 9.10 17.76 -7.85
CA SER A 34 9.35 18.99 -7.11
C SER A 34 10.66 18.94 -6.31
N ASN A 35 11.43 20.02 -6.43
CA ASN A 35 12.70 20.20 -5.69
C ASN A 35 12.49 20.54 -4.20
N TYR A 36 11.25 20.82 -3.79
CA TYR A 36 10.91 21.06 -2.38
C TYR A 36 11.02 19.79 -1.53
N TRP A 37 10.73 18.62 -2.12
CA TRP A 37 10.64 17.34 -1.42
C TRP A 37 11.98 16.60 -1.38
N SER A 38 13.03 17.31 -1.01
CA SER A 38 14.37 16.75 -0.83
C SER A 38 14.74 16.72 0.64
N SER A 39 15.37 15.63 1.09
CA SER A 39 15.90 15.53 2.45
C SER A 39 17.13 16.42 2.64
N GLY A 40 17.60 16.55 3.88
CA GLY A 40 18.79 17.34 4.21
C GLY A 40 20.06 16.94 3.43
N GLY A 41 20.11 15.73 2.86
CA GLY A 41 21.17 15.24 1.97
C GLY A 41 20.92 15.41 0.48
N GLY A 42 19.87 16.13 0.07
CA GLY A 42 19.52 16.38 -1.34
C GLY A 42 18.83 15.22 -2.08
N ARG A 43 18.51 14.12 -1.39
CA ARG A 43 17.77 12.98 -1.95
C ARG A 43 16.29 13.30 -2.00
N ASN A 44 15.64 13.10 -3.14
CA ASN A 44 14.19 13.31 -3.27
C ASN A 44 13.42 12.21 -2.52
N VAL A 45 12.60 12.59 -1.54
CA VAL A 45 11.88 11.66 -0.67
C VAL A 45 10.70 10.98 -1.37
N GLY A 46 10.27 11.50 -2.52
CA GLY A 46 9.26 10.89 -3.39
C GLY A 46 9.68 9.49 -3.87
N MET A 47 10.98 9.19 -3.96
CA MET A 47 11.44 7.83 -4.26
C MET A 47 11.11 6.84 -3.15
N HIS A 48 11.18 7.25 -1.87
CA HIS A 48 10.84 6.38 -0.75
C HIS A 48 9.33 6.09 -0.73
N VAL A 49 8.51 7.12 -1.00
CA VAL A 49 7.05 6.97 -1.15
C VAL A 49 6.72 6.00 -2.29
N LEU A 50 7.35 6.18 -3.46
CA LEU A 50 7.13 5.32 -4.63
C LEU A 50 7.52 3.86 -4.35
N GLN A 51 8.67 3.64 -3.72
CA GLN A 51 9.14 2.29 -3.38
C GLN A 51 8.23 1.61 -2.35
N ALA A 52 7.81 2.34 -1.31
CA ALA A 52 6.87 1.84 -0.31
C ALA A 52 5.52 1.46 -0.94
N GLN A 53 4.96 2.35 -1.78
CA GLN A 53 3.74 2.10 -2.54
C GLN A 53 3.87 0.85 -3.42
N GLY A 54 4.99 0.72 -4.14
CA GLY A 54 5.27 -0.42 -5.00
C GLY A 54 5.35 -1.74 -4.23
N ARG A 55 6.08 -1.77 -3.11
CA ARG A 55 6.19 -2.97 -2.25
C ARG A 55 4.85 -3.38 -1.66
N ALA A 56 4.05 -2.43 -1.18
CA ALA A 56 2.71 -2.69 -0.70
C ALA A 56 1.79 -3.24 -1.82
N CYS A 57 1.96 -2.75 -3.05
CA CYS A 57 1.20 -3.22 -4.22
C CYS A 57 1.55 -4.69 -4.54
N VAL A 58 2.84 -5.03 -4.49
CA VAL A 58 3.32 -6.41 -4.67
C VAL A 58 2.71 -7.33 -3.61
N VAL A 59 2.73 -6.95 -2.33
CA VAL A 59 2.11 -7.73 -1.23
C VAL A 59 0.63 -8.00 -1.50
N LEU A 60 -0.12 -6.96 -1.90
CA LEU A 60 -1.53 -7.10 -2.25
C LEU A 60 -1.71 -8.10 -3.40
N LEU A 61 -0.95 -7.94 -4.49
CA LEU A 61 -1.07 -8.80 -5.67
C LEU A 61 -0.70 -10.25 -5.37
N GLU A 62 0.35 -10.49 -4.57
CA GLU A 62 0.74 -11.82 -4.14
C GLU A 62 -0.41 -12.52 -3.42
N ILE A 63 -1.04 -11.85 -2.45
CA ILE A 63 -2.16 -12.39 -1.66
C ILE A 63 -3.38 -12.66 -2.55
N MET A 64 -3.73 -11.72 -3.43
CA MET A 64 -4.86 -11.85 -4.34
C MET A 64 -4.69 -13.00 -5.35
N ASN A 65 -3.45 -13.33 -5.71
CA ASN A 65 -3.14 -14.38 -6.68
C ASN A 65 -2.92 -15.77 -6.07
N ARG A 66 -3.00 -15.93 -4.74
CA ARG A 66 -2.83 -17.23 -4.07
C ARG A 66 -3.87 -18.26 -4.52
N ARG A 67 -3.43 -19.52 -4.54
CA ARG A 67 -4.24 -20.71 -4.84
C ARG A 67 -4.11 -21.73 -3.70
N PRO A 68 -5.23 -22.13 -3.05
CA PRO A 68 -6.60 -21.66 -3.23
C PRO A 68 -6.77 -20.18 -2.85
N ALA A 69 -7.87 -19.56 -3.30
CA ALA A 69 -8.13 -18.14 -3.05
C ALA A 69 -8.31 -17.86 -1.55
N VAL A 70 -7.73 -16.75 -1.08
CA VAL A 70 -7.78 -16.33 0.32
C VAL A 70 -9.19 -15.87 0.68
N ARG A 71 -9.70 -16.33 1.82
CA ARG A 71 -11.07 -16.03 2.28
C ARG A 71 -11.28 -14.57 2.68
N ARG A 72 -10.25 -13.92 3.24
CA ARG A 72 -10.24 -12.53 3.71
C ARG A 72 -8.95 -11.84 3.25
N PRO A 73 -8.80 -11.59 1.94
CA PRO A 73 -7.53 -11.16 1.38
C PRO A 73 -7.08 -9.79 1.89
N LEU A 74 -8.00 -8.88 2.22
CA LEU A 74 -7.62 -7.58 2.79
C LEU A 74 -7.07 -7.70 4.21
N VAL A 75 -7.63 -8.58 5.04
CA VAL A 75 -7.10 -8.86 6.39
C VAL A 75 -5.69 -9.44 6.30
N GLU A 76 -5.49 -10.39 5.39
CA GLU A 76 -4.18 -10.99 5.18
C GLU A 76 -3.16 -9.97 4.64
N THR A 77 -3.62 -9.05 3.78
CA THR A 77 -2.79 -7.93 3.26
C THR A 77 -2.38 -7.00 4.38
N VAL A 78 -3.29 -6.60 5.27
CA VAL A 78 -2.97 -5.76 6.43
C VAL A 78 -1.92 -6.43 7.32
N GLY A 79 -2.06 -7.72 7.63
CA GLY A 79 -1.06 -8.44 8.41
C GLY A 79 0.29 -8.62 7.70
N ALA A 80 0.31 -8.68 6.37
CA ALA A 80 1.55 -8.65 5.59
C ALA A 80 2.19 -7.26 5.55
N LEU A 81 1.39 -6.19 5.50
CA LEU A 81 1.89 -4.82 5.62
C LEU A 81 2.47 -4.52 6.99
N ASP A 82 1.91 -5.06 8.08
CA ASP A 82 2.51 -4.93 9.42
C ASP A 82 3.94 -5.49 9.45
N ARG A 83 4.17 -6.67 8.84
CA ARG A 83 5.52 -7.24 8.69
C ARG A 83 6.43 -6.40 7.79
N LEU A 84 5.87 -5.80 6.74
CA LEU A 84 6.61 -4.92 5.84
C LEU A 84 7.04 -3.62 6.55
N ILE A 85 6.18 -3.08 7.40
CA ILE A 85 6.43 -1.91 8.27
C ILE A 85 7.55 -2.23 9.25
N ASP A 86 7.50 -3.38 9.92
CA ASP A 86 8.54 -3.78 10.87
C ASP A 86 9.90 -3.94 10.18
N ALA A 87 9.91 -4.53 8.97
CA ALA A 87 11.12 -4.62 8.16
C ALA A 87 11.63 -3.24 7.71
N GLN A 88 10.73 -2.31 7.35
CA GLN A 88 11.09 -0.94 6.95
C GLN A 88 11.68 -0.15 8.11
N ARG A 89 11.17 -0.31 9.33
CA ARG A 89 11.72 0.36 10.53
C ARG A 89 13.17 -0.02 10.83
N ALA A 90 13.56 -1.24 10.48
CA ALA A 90 14.92 -1.72 10.65
C ALA A 90 15.87 -1.25 9.52
N ASP A 91 15.35 -0.63 8.46
CA ASP A 91 16.12 -0.19 7.29
C ASP A 91 16.57 1.27 7.43
N ALA A 92 17.87 1.50 7.36
CA ALA A 92 18.47 2.82 7.41
C ALA A 92 18.23 3.64 6.12
N ALA A 93 17.72 3.04 5.04
CA ALA A 93 17.51 3.73 3.76
C ALA A 93 16.36 4.76 3.77
N ASP A 94 15.45 4.69 4.74
CA ASP A 94 14.32 5.64 4.89
C ASP A 94 14.50 6.56 6.10
N GLU A 95 15.63 7.27 6.13
CA GLU A 95 16.06 8.15 7.23
C GLU A 95 14.98 9.18 7.62
N ASP A 96 14.29 9.73 6.62
CA ASP A 96 13.25 10.75 6.80
C ASP A 96 11.85 10.15 7.09
N GLY A 97 11.71 8.81 7.03
CA GLY A 97 10.48 8.10 7.38
C GLY A 97 9.32 8.25 6.39
N TYR A 98 9.54 8.78 5.19
CA TYR A 98 8.49 8.98 4.20
C TYR A 98 7.97 7.67 3.59
N GLY A 99 8.86 6.68 3.38
CA GLY A 99 8.45 5.35 2.97
C GLY A 99 7.61 4.67 4.05
N LEU A 100 8.05 4.74 5.30
CA LEU A 100 7.37 4.19 6.47
C LEU A 100 5.99 4.83 6.69
N GLY A 101 5.88 6.15 6.56
CA GLY A 101 4.61 6.87 6.61
C GLY A 101 3.64 6.38 5.54
N THR A 102 4.12 6.20 4.31
CA THR A 102 3.33 5.68 3.19
C THR A 102 2.76 4.29 3.49
N LEU A 103 3.57 3.39 4.06
CA LEU A 103 3.12 2.06 4.45
C LEU A 103 2.05 2.11 5.55
N HIS A 104 2.22 2.98 6.55
CA HIS A 104 1.23 3.16 7.61
C HIS A 104 -0.11 3.68 7.09
N GLU A 105 -0.11 4.63 6.16
CA GLU A 105 -1.33 5.12 5.52
C GLU A 105 -2.04 4.03 4.73
N LEU A 106 -1.32 3.31 3.86
CA LEU A 106 -1.86 2.19 3.09
C LEU A 106 -2.45 1.12 4.02
N ARG A 107 -1.74 0.78 5.10
CA ARG A 107 -2.18 -0.19 6.09
C ARG A 107 -3.46 0.26 6.79
N ARG A 108 -3.56 1.53 7.21
CA ARG A 108 -4.78 2.10 7.81
C ARG A 108 -5.96 2.02 6.85
N ASP A 109 -5.80 2.51 5.63
CA ASP A 109 -6.91 2.62 4.68
C ASP A 109 -7.41 1.23 4.24
N LEU A 110 -6.50 0.25 4.09
CA LEU A 110 -6.87 -1.14 3.81
C LEU A 110 -7.51 -1.82 5.01
N ALA A 111 -7.10 -1.50 6.24
CA ALA A 111 -7.75 -2.01 7.45
C ALA A 111 -9.20 -1.51 7.56
N GLU A 112 -9.46 -0.24 7.26
CA GLU A 112 -10.82 0.30 7.21
C GLU A 112 -11.69 -0.43 6.17
N LEU A 113 -11.14 -0.76 5.00
CA LEU A 113 -11.84 -1.57 4.00
C LEU A 113 -12.03 -3.03 4.45
N ALA A 114 -11.07 -3.61 5.15
CA ALA A 114 -11.16 -4.98 5.67
C ALA A 114 -12.27 -5.13 6.73
N LEU A 115 -12.55 -4.07 7.51
CA LEU A 115 -13.71 -4.02 8.41
C LEU A 115 -15.02 -4.06 7.62
N ARG A 116 -15.12 -3.33 6.52
CA ARG A 116 -16.30 -3.34 5.62
C ARG A 116 -16.47 -4.69 4.91
N GLU A 117 -15.37 -5.37 4.60
CA GLU A 117 -15.38 -6.73 4.05
C GLU A 117 -16.09 -7.72 4.98
N GLY A 118 -15.90 -7.57 6.30
CA GLY A 118 -16.53 -8.40 7.34
C GLY A 118 -17.97 -8.02 7.68
N GLY A 119 -18.36 -6.76 7.48
CA GLY A 119 -19.65 -6.21 7.89
C GLY A 119 -20.85 -6.43 6.95
N SER A 120 -20.66 -6.91 5.71
CA SER A 120 -21.78 -7.23 4.78
C SER A 120 -22.53 -8.53 5.12
N ARG A 121 -22.83 -8.75 6.41
CA ARG A 121 -23.82 -9.72 6.88
C ARG A 121 -24.61 -9.09 8.02
N ASN A 122 -25.71 -8.45 7.67
CA ASN A 122 -26.96 -8.35 8.42
C ASN A 122 -28.05 -7.98 7.44
#